data_AF-A0A941A2J2-F1
#
_entry.id   AF-A0A941A2J2-F1
#
_cell.length_a   1.000
_cell.length_b   1.000
_cell.length_c   1.000
_cell.angle_alpha   90.00
_cell.angle_beta   90.00
_cell.angle_gamma   90.00
#
_symmetry.space_group_name_H-M   'P 1'
#
loop_
_entity.id
_entity.type
_entity.pdbx_description
1 polymer ?
#
loop_
_entity_poly.entity_id
_entity_poly.type
_entity_poly.pdbx_seq_one_letter_code
_entity_poly.pdbx_strand_id
1 'polypeptide(L)'
;MNKAAVFSQSIPVSVARPIKRSDVEAVLKKFLLSIGQPLSNNGVILGHIKLLAKLAASEDYIFLSLTRMDRVDVKTMSEDAVVDAGSLIRELVLELNVLVFGHSKEAVMKVVQKSLADAEFKAHNLFRP
;
A
#
# COMPACT_ATOMS: atom_id res chain seq x y z
N MET A 1 8.31 -2.80 -27.67
CA MET A 1 8.98 -3.06 -26.38
C MET A 1 8.16 -2.40 -25.28
N ASN A 2 7.63 -3.17 -24.32
CA ASN A 2 6.91 -2.59 -23.19
C ASN A 2 7.91 -1.84 -22.31
N LYS A 3 7.60 -0.58 -21.95
CA LYS A 3 8.46 0.20 -21.04
C LYS A 3 8.05 -0.10 -19.60
N ALA A 4 9.02 -0.47 -18.77
CA ALA A 4 8.84 -0.62 -17.34
C ALA A 4 9.00 0.73 -16.64
N ALA A 5 8.22 0.97 -15.59
CA ALA A 5 8.39 2.11 -14.71
C ALA A 5 8.21 1.68 -13.25
N VAL A 6 9.11 2.16 -12.40
CA VAL A 6 9.10 1.95 -10.95
C VAL A 6 8.80 3.29 -10.29
N PHE A 7 7.90 3.27 -9.31
CA PHE A 7 7.54 4.43 -8.51
C PHE A 7 7.63 4.06 -7.03
N SER A 8 8.16 4.98 -6.23
CA SER A 8 8.29 4.83 -4.79
C SER A 8 7.76 6.09 -4.12
N GLN A 9 6.92 5.93 -3.10
CA GLN A 9 6.35 7.04 -2.33
C GLN A 9 6.27 6.66 -0.86
N SER A 10 6.63 7.59 0.01
CA SER A 10 6.42 7.49 1.45
C SER A 10 5.26 8.39 1.85
N ILE A 11 4.25 7.80 2.50
CA ILE A 11 3.01 8.47 2.90
C ILE A 11 2.89 8.39 4.42
N PRO A 12 3.08 9.49 5.16
CA PRO A 12 2.83 9.50 6.60
C PRO A 12 1.32 9.44 6.85
N VAL A 13 0.89 8.57 7.77
CA VAL A 13 -0.53 8.40 8.12
C VAL A 13 -0.69 8.44 9.63
N SER A 14 -1.46 9.43 10.10
CA SER A 14 -1.94 9.52 11.48
C SER A 14 -3.37 9.01 11.55
N VAL A 15 -3.66 8.15 12.53
CA VAL A 15 -5.00 7.61 12.73
C VAL A 15 -5.71 8.33 13.87
N ALA A 16 -6.94 8.79 13.61
CA ALA A 16 -7.68 9.61 14.55
C ALA A 16 -8.07 8.85 15.82
N ARG A 17 -8.30 7.54 15.68
CA ARG A 17 -8.52 6.62 16.80
C ARG A 17 -7.47 5.53 16.73
N PRO A 18 -6.96 5.09 17.88
CA PRO A 18 -6.01 3.98 17.89
C PRO A 18 -6.67 2.70 17.36
N ILE A 19 -5.99 1.97 16.50
CA ILE A 19 -6.52 0.79 15.80
C ILE A 19 -5.70 -0.46 16.09
N LYS A 20 -6.34 -1.63 16.04
CA LYS A 20 -5.66 -2.92 16.20
C LYS A 20 -4.93 -3.30 14.93
N ARG A 21 -3.84 -4.05 15.07
CA ARG A 21 -3.03 -4.56 13.94
C ARG A 21 -3.85 -5.30 12.89
N SER A 22 -4.81 -6.15 13.30
CA SER A 22 -5.70 -6.87 12.40
C SER A 22 -6.55 -5.94 11.52
N ASP A 23 -7.01 -4.83 12.11
CA ASP A 23 -7.81 -3.83 11.39
C ASP A 23 -6.92 -3.05 10.42
N VAL A 24 -5.67 -2.75 10.81
CA VAL A 24 -4.68 -2.14 9.91
C VAL A 24 -4.44 -3.02 8.70
N GLU A 25 -4.17 -4.31 8.90
CA GLU A 25 -3.93 -5.23 7.79
C GLU A 25 -5.11 -5.26 6.81
N ALA A 26 -6.34 -5.39 7.33
CA ALA A 26 -7.55 -5.40 6.50
C ALA A 26 -7.72 -4.10 5.69
N VAL A 27 -7.43 -2.96 6.32
CA VAL A 27 -7.47 -1.63 5.69
C VAL A 27 -6.37 -1.48 4.64
N LEU A 28 -5.14 -1.89 4.93
CA LEU A 28 -4.02 -1.85 4.00
C LEU A 28 -4.23 -2.76 2.80
N LYS A 29 -4.87 -3.93 2.98
CA LYS A 29 -5.24 -4.82 1.88
C LYS A 29 -6.23 -4.16 0.93
N LYS A 30 -7.27 -3.51 1.47
CA LYS A 30 -8.24 -2.73 0.66
C LYS A 30 -7.57 -1.56 -0.05
N PHE A 31 -6.68 -0.87 0.64
CA PHE A 31 -5.89 0.22 0.09
C PHE A 31 -5.06 -0.23 -1.13
N LEU A 32 -4.30 -1.32 -0.97
CA LEU A 32 -3.45 -1.89 -2.03
C LEU A 32 -4.27 -2.30 -3.26
N LEU A 33 -5.42 -2.96 -3.05
CA LEU A 33 -6.34 -3.34 -4.13
C LEU A 33 -6.91 -2.11 -4.85
N SER A 34 -7.21 -1.03 -4.10
CA SER A 34 -7.73 0.21 -4.67
C SER A 34 -6.72 0.94 -5.57
N ILE A 35 -5.43 0.66 -5.41
CA ILE A 35 -4.36 1.13 -6.31
C ILE A 35 -4.23 0.18 -7.50
N GLY A 36 -4.26 -1.14 -7.27
CA GLY A 36 -4.08 -2.14 -8.33
C GLY A 36 -5.19 -2.14 -9.38
N GLN A 37 -6.45 -1.96 -8.97
CA GLN A 37 -7.62 -2.05 -9.86
C GLN A 37 -7.65 -1.01 -10.99
N PRO A 38 -7.39 0.29 -10.76
CA PRO A 38 -7.28 1.24 -11.87
C PRO A 38 -6.03 1.00 -12.74
N LEU A 39 -4.97 0.41 -12.19
CA LEU A 39 -3.78 0.07 -12.97
C LEU A 39 -4.04 -1.08 -13.95
N SER A 40 -4.85 -2.08 -13.58
CA SER A 40 -5.14 -3.22 -14.47
C SER A 40 -6.03 -2.88 -15.68
N ASN A 41 -6.78 -1.78 -15.63
CA ASN A 41 -7.83 -1.47 -16.62
C ASN A 41 -7.41 -0.42 -17.68
N ASN A 42 -6.20 0.13 -17.60
CA ASN A 42 -5.78 1.28 -18.43
C ASN A 42 -4.68 0.93 -19.47
N GLY A 43 -4.65 -0.30 -19.98
CA GLY A 43 -3.59 -0.74 -20.90
C GLY A 43 -2.21 -0.76 -20.24
N VAL A 44 -2.19 -0.83 -18.90
CA VAL A 44 -1.01 -0.96 -18.06
C VAL A 44 -1.05 -2.36 -17.45
N ILE A 45 0.03 -3.10 -17.59
CA ILE A 45 0.21 -4.42 -16.98
C ILE A 45 0.84 -4.17 -15.61
N LEU A 46 0.16 -4.60 -14.56
CA LEU A 46 0.70 -4.52 -13.21
C LEU A 46 1.85 -5.53 -13.04
N GLY A 47 3.03 -5.07 -12.63
CA GLY A 47 4.16 -5.93 -12.30
C GLY A 47 4.13 -6.36 -10.84
N HIS A 48 4.17 -5.41 -9.91
CA HIS A 48 3.90 -5.64 -8.50
C HIS A 48 3.65 -4.32 -7.75
N ILE A 49 2.81 -4.36 -6.74
CA ILE A 49 2.71 -3.30 -5.73
C ILE A 49 3.23 -3.86 -4.41
N LYS A 50 4.21 -3.21 -3.80
CA LYS A 50 4.71 -3.53 -2.47
C LYS A 50 4.38 -2.38 -1.55
N LEU A 51 3.85 -2.69 -0.38
CA LEU A 51 3.54 -1.72 0.65
C LEU A 51 4.18 -2.18 1.94
N LEU A 52 5.02 -1.32 2.51
CA LEU A 52 5.60 -1.53 3.83
C LEU A 52 5.01 -0.48 4.76
N ALA A 53 4.17 -0.92 5.69
CA ALA A 53 3.65 -0.07 6.76
C ALA A 53 4.56 -0.20 7.97
N LYS A 54 5.34 0.86 8.24
CA LYS A 54 6.19 0.96 9.43
C LYS A 54 5.40 1.62 10.55
N LEU A 55 5.46 1.02 11.73
CA LEU A 55 4.81 1.54 12.94
C LEU A 55 5.72 2.61 13.55
N ALA A 56 5.23 3.83 13.79
CA ALA A 56 6.13 4.93 14.19
C ALA A 56 6.77 4.73 15.58
N ALA A 57 6.12 3.95 16.45
CA ALA A 57 6.53 3.74 17.83
C ALA A 57 7.40 2.48 18.06
N SER A 58 7.69 1.70 17.01
CA SER A 58 8.36 0.40 17.09
C SER A 58 9.13 0.08 15.80
N GLU A 59 10.04 -0.89 15.82
CA GLU A 59 10.65 -1.39 14.56
C GLU A 59 9.73 -2.35 13.78
N ASP A 60 8.51 -2.59 14.28
CA ASP A 60 7.53 -3.46 13.67
C ASP A 60 7.01 -2.93 12.32
N TYR A 61 6.70 -3.88 11.43
CA TYR A 61 6.12 -3.57 10.14
C TYR A 61 5.09 -4.60 9.66
N ILE A 62 4.21 -4.14 8.77
CA ILE A 62 3.31 -4.97 7.96
C ILE A 62 3.73 -4.80 6.51
N PHE A 63 4.10 -5.89 5.86
CA PHE A 63 4.44 -5.91 4.45
C PHE A 63 3.33 -6.56 3.64
N LEU A 64 2.85 -5.87 2.61
CA LEU A 64 1.86 -6.39 1.67
C LEU A 64 2.43 -6.33 0.25
N SER A 65 2.11 -7.34 -0.54
CA SER A 65 2.51 -7.43 -1.95
C SER A 65 1.33 -7.85 -2.80
N LEU A 66 1.04 -7.10 -3.85
CA LEU A 66 0.05 -7.41 -4.87
C LEU A 66 0.79 -7.70 -6.17
N THR A 67 0.89 -8.97 -6.53
CA THR A 67 1.46 -9.42 -7.82
C THR A 67 0.38 -9.83 -8.81
N ARG A 68 -0.82 -10.18 -8.30
CA ARG A 68 -2.01 -10.52 -9.09
C ARG A 68 -3.24 -9.92 -8.44
N MET A 69 -4.20 -9.45 -9.24
CA MET A 69 -5.40 -8.76 -8.73
C MET A 69 -6.30 -9.65 -7.87
N ASP A 70 -6.23 -10.97 -8.03
CA ASP A 70 -6.96 -11.97 -7.24
C ASP A 70 -6.26 -12.33 -5.93
N ARG A 71 -5.02 -11.88 -5.71
CA ARG A 71 -4.20 -12.30 -4.57
C ARG A 71 -3.28 -11.20 -4.05
N VAL A 72 -3.55 -10.76 -2.82
CA VAL A 72 -2.61 -9.97 -2.00
C VAL A 72 -1.87 -10.94 -1.08
N ASP A 73 -0.56 -11.04 -1.26
CA ASP A 73 0.32 -11.73 -0.32
C ASP A 73 0.66 -10.78 0.84
N VAL A 74 0.46 -11.24 2.08
CA VAL A 74 0.78 -10.48 3.29
C VAL A 74 1.93 -11.18 3.99
N LYS A 75 2.95 -10.42 4.40
CA LYS A 75 4.01 -10.86 5.31
C LYS A 75 4.09 -9.89 6.46
N THR A 76 3.91 -10.38 7.67
CA THR A 76 4.15 -9.63 8.90
C THR A 76 5.53 -10.00 9.44
N MET A 77 6.20 -9.08 10.12
CA MET A 77 7.36 -9.49 10.93
C MET A 77 6.84 -10.27 12.13
N SER A 78 7.25 -11.54 12.19
CA SER A 78 7.14 -12.53 13.26
C SER A 78 5.72 -12.80 13.82
N GLU A 79 5.25 -14.05 13.70
CA GLU A 79 4.12 -14.56 14.51
C GLU A 79 4.39 -14.42 16.02
N ASP A 80 5.67 -14.32 16.40
CA ASP A 80 6.18 -14.18 17.76
C ASP A 80 6.59 -12.75 18.14
N ALA A 81 6.44 -11.75 17.26
CA ALA A 81 6.66 -10.36 17.64
C ALA A 81 5.50 -9.98 18.56
N VAL A 82 5.80 -10.01 19.86
CA VAL A 82 4.98 -9.56 20.99
C VAL A 82 4.77 -8.05 20.88
N VAL A 83 4.16 -7.57 19.79
CA VAL A 83 3.36 -6.36 19.85
C VAL A 83 2.11 -6.85 20.54
N ASP A 84 2.08 -6.63 21.85
CA ASP A 84 0.98 -6.91 22.76
C ASP A 84 -0.34 -6.87 21.98
N ALA A 85 -1.15 -7.93 22.01
CA ALA A 85 -2.35 -8.03 21.15
C ALA A 85 -3.36 -6.89 21.40
N GLY A 86 -3.12 -6.03 22.41
CA GLY A 86 -3.80 -4.78 22.71
C GLY A 86 -3.04 -3.49 22.35
N SER A 87 -1.89 -3.54 21.70
CA SER A 87 -1.12 -2.38 21.26
C SER A 87 -1.89 -1.64 20.16
N LEU A 88 -2.29 -0.42 20.48
CA LEU A 88 -3.08 0.38 19.58
C LEU A 88 -2.19 1.27 18.73
N ILE A 89 -2.35 1.18 17.43
CA ILE A 89 -1.56 1.90 16.44
C ILE A 89 -2.15 3.30 16.28
N ARG A 90 -1.33 4.34 16.41
CA ARG A 90 -1.73 5.76 16.26
C ARG A 90 -1.09 6.42 15.05
N GLU A 91 0.10 5.97 14.67
CA GLU A 91 0.90 6.56 13.61
C GLU A 91 1.63 5.46 12.85
N LEU A 92 1.64 5.59 11.52
CA LEU A 92 2.34 4.69 10.64
C LEU A 92 2.87 5.45 9.42
N VAL A 93 3.97 4.95 8.85
CA VAL A 93 4.52 5.42 7.58
C VAL A 93 4.32 4.33 6.55
N LEU A 94 3.64 4.65 5.46
CA LEU A 94 3.41 3.75 4.33
C LEU A 94 4.47 3.99 3.26
N GLU A 95 5.33 3.00 3.02
CA GLU A 95 6.26 3.01 1.89
C GLU A 95 5.68 2.15 0.76
N LEU A 96 5.18 2.84 -0.26
CA LEU A 96 4.53 2.24 -1.42
C LEU A 96 5.52 2.18 -2.59
N ASN A 97 5.67 1.00 -3.18
CA ASN A 97 6.49 0.75 -4.35
C ASN A 97 5.64 0.09 -5.44
N VAL A 98 5.55 0.70 -6.62
CA VAL A 98 4.72 0.23 -7.73
C VAL A 98 5.62 -0.02 -8.94
N LEU A 99 5.62 -1.27 -9.44
CA LEU A 99 6.17 -1.63 -10.74
C LEU A 99 5.01 -1.88 -11.71
N VAL A 100 5.06 -1.20 -12.85
CA VAL A 100 4.07 -1.31 -13.92
C VAL A 100 4.74 -1.31 -15.29
N PHE A 101 4.07 -1.91 -16.26
CA PHE A 101 4.50 -1.94 -17.66
C PHE A 101 3.41 -1.36 -18.54
N GLY A 102 3.79 -0.63 -19.59
CA GLY A 102 2.82 -0.12 -20.56
C GLY A 102 3.43 0.17 -21.92
N HIS A 103 2.58 0.61 -22.84
CA HIS A 103 2.96 0.88 -24.22
C HIS A 103 3.76 2.18 -24.40
N SER A 104 3.59 3.16 -23.50
CA SER A 104 4.41 4.38 -23.43
C SER A 104 4.71 4.76 -21.98
N LYS A 105 5.85 5.41 -21.75
CA LYS A 105 6.27 5.82 -20.39
C LYS A 105 5.32 6.89 -19.85
N GLU A 106 4.88 7.79 -20.71
CA GLU A 106 4.03 8.93 -20.40
C GLU A 106 2.64 8.48 -19.94
N ALA A 107 2.03 7.51 -20.63
CA ALA A 107 0.75 6.93 -20.22
C ALA A 107 0.86 6.23 -18.86
N VAL A 108 1.94 5.46 -18.66
CA VAL A 108 2.21 4.78 -17.39
C VAL A 108 2.38 5.79 -16.24
N MET A 109 3.17 6.85 -16.44
CA MET A 109 3.36 7.88 -15.42
C MET A 109 2.04 8.58 -15.05
N LYS A 110 1.20 8.92 -16.03
CA LYS A 110 -0.07 9.62 -15.78
C LYS A 110 -1.03 8.79 -14.94
N VAL A 111 -1.19 7.51 -15.27
CA VAL A 111 -2.08 6.60 -14.54
C VAL A 111 -1.55 6.35 -13.14
N VAL A 112 -0.24 6.16 -12.98
CA VAL A 112 0.37 5.95 -11.66
C VAL A 112 0.28 7.20 -10.80
N GLN A 113 0.65 8.38 -11.30
CA GLN A 113 0.55 9.62 -10.53
C GLN A 113 -0.88 9.90 -10.05
N LYS A 114 -1.88 9.66 -10.91
CA LYS A 114 -3.28 9.77 -10.50
C LYS A 114 -3.64 8.74 -9.42
N SER A 115 -3.26 7.48 -9.61
CA SER A 115 -3.54 6.41 -8.66
C SER A 115 -2.85 6.63 -7.32
N LEU A 116 -1.65 7.20 -7.32
CA LEU A 116 -0.88 7.56 -6.13
C LEU A 116 -1.45 8.78 -5.41
N ALA A 117 -1.87 9.82 -6.12
CA ALA A 117 -2.56 10.97 -5.53
C ALA A 117 -3.90 10.55 -4.89
N ASP A 118 -4.66 9.70 -5.60
CA ASP A 118 -5.88 9.11 -5.07
C ASP A 118 -5.59 8.22 -3.85
N ALA A 119 -4.45 7.51 -3.86
CA ALA A 119 -4.00 6.69 -2.74
C ALA A 119 -3.62 7.55 -1.52
N GLU A 120 -2.84 8.61 -1.69
CA GLU A 120 -2.48 9.53 -0.61
C GLU A 120 -3.74 10.16 0.02
N PHE A 121 -4.67 10.63 -0.82
CA PHE A 121 -5.97 11.13 -0.34
C PHE A 121 -6.75 10.04 0.42
N LYS A 122 -6.82 8.82 -0.11
CA LYS A 122 -7.46 7.70 0.59
C LYS A 122 -6.73 7.39 1.89
N ALA A 123 -5.40 7.42 1.93
CA ALA A 123 -4.60 7.09 3.08
C ALA A 123 -4.88 7.99 4.29
N HIS A 124 -5.01 9.30 4.05
CA HIS A 124 -5.44 10.25 5.08
C HIS A 124 -6.89 10.06 5.57
N ASN A 125 -7.71 9.34 4.79
CA ASN A 125 -9.09 9.02 5.11
C ASN A 125 -9.33 7.54 5.48
N LEU A 126 -8.31 6.67 5.39
CA LEU A 126 -8.42 5.21 5.62
C LEU A 126 -8.93 4.86 7.01
N PHE A 127 -8.71 5.76 7.97
CA PHE A 127 -8.95 5.55 9.39
C PHE A 127 -9.90 6.60 10.01
N ARG A 128 -10.69 7.30 9.17
CA ARG A 128 -11.78 8.16 9.62
C ARG A 128 -13.10 7.38 9.49
N PRO A 129 -13.92 7.26 10.55
CA PRO A 129 -15.22 6.57 10.51
C PRO A 129 -16.23 7.29 9.62
#